data_AF-A0A963D617-F1
#
_entry.id   AF-A0A963D617-F1
#
_cell.length_a   1.000
_cell.length_b   1.000
_cell.length_c   1.000
_cell.angle_alpha   90.00
_cell.angle_beta   90.00
_cell.angle_gamma   90.00
#
_symmetry.space_group_name_H-M   'P 1'
#
loop_
_entity.id
_entity.type
_entity.pdbx_description
1 polymer ?
#
loop_
_entity_poly.entity_id
_entity_poly.type
_entity_poly.pdbx_seq_one_letter_code
_entity_poly.pdbx_strand_id
1 'polypeptide(L)'
;DQLGIRAVVVEIEEARVSQLDLHGHSADIPALVADARQPEILKLAGLTHRCCLGVIALTNDDDANLAIAICARLLAPALPALCRAETAETATNMASFGTRHIINPFDKFGRYLALALNAPAAYHLLEWLTGVPGTLVVPHRDPPRGHWLLCGYGRFGKAMVSALEQEGVLVTI
;
A
#
# COMPACT_ATOMS: atom_id res chain seq x y z
N ASP A 1 4.26 -18.56 -1.48
CA ASP A 1 5.54 -18.63 -0.73
C ASP A 1 5.26 -18.52 0.77
N GLN A 2 6.27 -18.63 1.64
CA GLN A 2 6.30 -18.83 3.14
C GLN A 2 4.98 -18.95 3.95
N LEU A 3 3.94 -18.16 3.67
CA LEU A 3 2.59 -18.25 4.24
C LEU A 3 1.65 -19.22 3.50
N GLY A 4 2.08 -19.85 2.41
CA GLY A 4 1.29 -20.79 1.61
C GLY A 4 0.24 -20.14 0.70
N ILE A 5 0.21 -18.81 0.61
CA ILE A 5 -0.72 -18.05 -0.23
C ILE A 5 -0.13 -17.94 -1.65
N ARG A 6 -0.99 -18.13 -2.66
CA ARG A 6 -0.68 -17.89 -4.07
C ARG A 6 -1.36 -16.62 -4.53
N ALA A 7 -0.71 -15.88 -5.43
CA ALA A 7 -1.23 -14.65 -6.01
C ALA A 7 -1.23 -14.75 -7.54
N VAL A 8 -2.12 -13.99 -8.17
CA VAL A 8 -2.10 -13.68 -9.60
C VAL A 8 -1.83 -12.19 -9.71
N VAL A 9 -0.83 -11.81 -10.49
CA VAL A 9 -0.48 -10.40 -10.72
C VAL A 9 -1.18 -9.91 -11.97
N VAL A 10 -1.77 -8.72 -11.90
CA VAL A 10 -2.29 -8.01 -13.07
C VAL A 10 -1.53 -6.70 -13.17
N GLU A 11 -0.81 -6.51 -14.27
CA GLU A 11 0.06 -5.36 -14.48
C GLU A 11 -0.11 -4.90 -15.93
N ILE A 12 -0.20 -3.58 -16.14
CA ILE A 12 -0.49 -3.01 -17.46
C ILE A 12 0.79 -2.90 -18.30
N GLU A 13 1.95 -2.71 -17.64
CA GLU A 13 3.24 -2.58 -18.29
C GLU A 13 3.93 -3.95 -18.43
N GLU A 14 4.00 -4.46 -19.66
CA GLU A 14 4.67 -5.75 -19.99
C GLU A 14 6.09 -5.83 -19.43
N ALA A 15 6.86 -4.75 -19.53
CA ALA A 15 8.24 -4.69 -19.03
C ALA A 15 8.37 -4.99 -17.53
N ARG A 16 7.34 -4.70 -16.72
CA ARG A 16 7.32 -5.02 -15.29
C ARG A 16 6.93 -6.47 -15.04
N VAL A 17 6.06 -7.05 -15.87
CA VAL A 17 5.73 -8.47 -15.81
C VAL A 17 6.97 -9.32 -16.08
N SER A 18 7.75 -8.98 -17.10
CA SER A 18 9.01 -9.68 -17.42
C SER A 18 10.04 -9.64 -16.30
N GLN A 19 9.93 -8.72 -15.35
CA GLN A 19 10.82 -8.66 -14.17
C GLN A 19 10.40 -9.64 -13.07
N LEU A 20 9.12 -10.04 -13.01
CA LEU A 20 8.63 -11.01 -12.00
C LEU A 20 9.33 -12.37 -12.15
N ASP A 21 9.60 -12.79 -13.38
CA ASP A 21 10.28 -14.06 -13.69
C ASP A 21 11.75 -14.08 -13.21
N LEU A 22 12.37 -12.90 -13.03
CA LEU A 22 13.77 -12.77 -12.63
C LEU A 22 13.96 -12.90 -11.11
N HIS A 23 12.91 -12.83 -10.31
CA HIS A 23 13.01 -12.70 -8.85
C HIS A 23 13.07 -14.04 -8.08
N GLY A 24 13.27 -15.18 -8.75
CA GLY A 24 13.61 -16.44 -8.09
C GLY A 24 12.57 -16.89 -7.06
N HIS A 25 11.29 -16.62 -7.31
CA HIS A 25 10.20 -16.99 -6.41
C HIS A 25 10.16 -18.52 -6.26
N SER A 26 9.89 -18.99 -5.03
CA SER A 26 9.79 -20.43 -4.71
C SER A 26 8.68 -21.17 -5.47
N ALA A 27 7.75 -20.44 -6.09
CA ALA A 27 6.72 -20.94 -6.97
C ALA A 27 6.46 -19.91 -8.07
N ASP A 28 6.06 -20.39 -9.24
CA ASP A 28 5.65 -19.57 -10.38
C ASP A 28 4.45 -18.67 -9.99
N ILE A 29 4.54 -17.37 -10.29
CA ILE A 29 3.49 -16.39 -9.99
C ILE A 29 2.84 -16.02 -11.32
N PRO A 30 1.62 -16.52 -11.61
CA PRO A 30 0.93 -16.17 -12.84
C PRO A 30 0.74 -14.64 -12.94
N ALA A 31 1.13 -14.07 -14.07
CA ALA A 31 0.99 -12.65 -14.34
C ALA A 31 0.19 -12.43 -15.63
N LEU A 32 -0.69 -11.43 -15.61
CA LEU A 32 -1.47 -10.99 -16.76
C LEU A 32 -1.05 -9.57 -17.15
N VAL A 33 -0.58 -9.41 -18.38
CA VAL A 33 -0.37 -8.10 -18.99
C VAL A 33 -1.72 -7.55 -19.42
N ALA A 34 -2.37 -6.79 -18.53
CA ALA A 34 -3.73 -6.34 -18.75
C ALA A 34 -4.12 -5.16 -17.86
N ASP A 35 -5.18 -4.47 -18.26
CA ASP A 35 -5.76 -3.38 -17.48
C ASP A 35 -6.76 -3.92 -16.43
N ALA A 36 -6.35 -3.87 -15.17
CA ALA A 36 -7.15 -4.32 -14.03
C ALA A 36 -8.44 -3.50 -13.79
N ARG A 37 -8.63 -2.35 -14.47
CA ARG A 37 -9.90 -1.60 -14.45
C ARG A 37 -11.04 -2.38 -15.09
N GLN A 38 -10.72 -3.35 -15.94
CA GLN A 38 -11.71 -4.13 -16.68
C GLN A 38 -12.24 -5.30 -15.83
N PRO A 39 -13.56 -5.41 -15.58
CA PRO A 39 -14.13 -6.48 -14.76
C PRO A 39 -13.78 -7.89 -15.26
N GLU A 40 -13.73 -8.09 -16.58
CA GLU A 40 -13.42 -9.40 -17.18
C GLU A 40 -11.97 -9.84 -16.92
N ILE A 41 -11.03 -8.90 -16.84
CA ILE A 41 -9.64 -9.19 -16.47
C ILE A 41 -9.55 -9.65 -15.02
N LEU A 42 -10.30 -9.01 -14.10
CA LEU A 42 -10.35 -9.44 -12.71
C LEU A 42 -10.97 -10.83 -12.54
N LYS A 43 -12.01 -11.15 -13.33
CA LYS A 43 -12.57 -12.51 -13.37
C LYS A 43 -11.54 -13.52 -13.89
N LEU A 44 -10.84 -13.20 -14.97
CA LEU A 44 -9.80 -14.04 -15.54
C LEU A 44 -8.64 -14.27 -14.54
N ALA A 45 -8.29 -13.24 -13.77
CA ALA A 45 -7.31 -13.31 -12.69
C ALA A 45 -7.79 -14.13 -11.47
N GLY A 46 -9.04 -14.60 -11.48
CA GLY A 46 -9.59 -15.50 -10.48
C GLY A 46 -10.35 -14.82 -9.35
N LEU A 47 -10.77 -13.55 -9.49
CA LEU A 47 -11.54 -12.84 -8.45
C LEU A 47 -12.80 -13.60 -8.00
N THR A 48 -13.46 -14.33 -8.91
CA THR A 48 -14.67 -15.12 -8.61
C THR A 48 -14.36 -16.59 -8.31
N HIS A 49 -13.08 -16.97 -8.28
CA HIS A 49 -12.67 -18.33 -7.97
C HIS A 49 -12.86 -18.65 -6.48
N ARG A 50 -13.29 -19.88 -6.15
CA ARG A 50 -13.61 -20.28 -4.77
C ARG A 50 -12.41 -20.21 -3.81
N CYS A 51 -11.20 -20.30 -4.33
CA CYS A 51 -9.96 -20.19 -3.55
C CYS A 51 -9.40 -18.75 -3.51
N CYS A 52 -10.06 -17.77 -4.12
CA CYS A 52 -9.65 -16.38 -4.02
C CYS A 52 -9.88 -15.90 -2.59
N LEU A 53 -8.84 -15.40 -1.94
CA LEU A 53 -8.90 -14.91 -0.56
C LEU A 53 -9.22 -13.42 -0.48
N GLY A 54 -9.07 -12.69 -1.59
CA GLY A 54 -9.23 -11.24 -1.64
C GLY A 54 -8.52 -10.61 -2.83
N VAL A 55 -8.67 -9.30 -2.94
CA VAL A 55 -7.97 -8.48 -3.94
C VAL A 55 -7.11 -7.43 -3.25
N ILE A 56 -5.96 -7.13 -3.85
CA ILE A 56 -5.04 -6.10 -3.40
C ILE A 56 -4.81 -5.15 -4.58
N ALA A 57 -5.33 -3.92 -4.49
CA ALA A 57 -5.18 -2.87 -5.50
C ALA A 57 -4.16 -1.83 -5.04
N LEU A 58 -2.91 -1.98 -5.48
CA LEU A 58 -1.77 -1.16 -5.03
C LEU A 58 -1.07 -0.42 -6.17
N THR A 59 -1.79 -0.13 -7.25
CA THR A 59 -1.22 0.63 -8.37
C THR A 59 -0.93 2.07 -7.95
N ASN A 60 -0.09 2.76 -8.72
CA ASN A 60 0.15 4.20 -8.53
C ASN A 60 -0.95 5.08 -9.15
N ASP A 61 -2.07 4.48 -9.57
CA ASP A 61 -3.22 5.16 -10.17
C ASP A 61 -4.44 4.97 -9.26
N ASP A 62 -4.89 6.07 -8.63
CA ASP A 62 -6.03 6.10 -7.73
C ASP A 62 -7.35 5.72 -8.44
N ASP A 63 -7.51 6.11 -9.72
CA ASP A 63 -8.70 5.80 -10.51
C ASP A 63 -8.73 4.30 -10.83
N ALA A 64 -7.57 3.72 -11.15
CA ALA A 64 -7.45 2.29 -11.35
C ALA A 64 -7.77 1.51 -10.05
N ASN A 65 -7.21 1.93 -8.93
CA ASN A 65 -7.49 1.30 -7.64
C ASN A 65 -8.97 1.40 -7.26
N LEU A 66 -9.62 2.54 -7.53
CA LEU A 66 -11.06 2.72 -7.28
C LEU A 66 -11.91 1.80 -8.16
N ALA A 67 -11.60 1.71 -9.46
CA ALA A 67 -12.29 0.82 -10.38
C ALA A 67 -12.16 -0.65 -9.92
N ILE A 68 -10.97 -1.08 -9.51
CA ILE A 68 -10.74 -2.43 -8.98
C ILE A 68 -11.56 -2.67 -7.71
N ALA A 69 -11.59 -1.70 -6.79
CA ALA A 69 -12.34 -1.78 -5.54
C ALA A 69 -13.85 -1.96 -5.80
N ILE A 70 -14.41 -1.17 -6.72
CA ILE A 70 -15.81 -1.26 -7.12
C ILE A 70 -16.10 -2.60 -7.79
N CYS A 71 -15.27 -3.03 -8.74
CA CYS A 71 -15.43 -4.31 -9.43
C CYS A 71 -15.38 -5.49 -8.44
N ALA A 72 -14.45 -5.47 -7.49
CA ALA A 72 -14.34 -6.47 -6.45
C ALA A 72 -15.61 -6.54 -5.59
N ARG A 73 -16.16 -5.39 -5.19
CA ARG A 73 -17.41 -5.33 -4.44
C ARG A 73 -18.60 -5.91 -5.23
N LEU A 74 -18.69 -5.59 -6.53
CA LEU A 74 -19.81 -6.02 -7.37
C LEU A 74 -19.74 -7.51 -7.73
N LEU A 75 -18.55 -8.01 -8.05
CA LEU A 75 -18.36 -9.39 -8.53
C LEU A 75 -18.16 -10.41 -7.41
N ALA A 76 -17.57 -9.99 -6.28
CA ALA A 76 -17.23 -10.86 -5.17
C ALA A 76 -17.42 -10.15 -3.81
N PRO A 77 -18.68 -9.78 -3.45
CA PRO A 77 -18.97 -8.92 -2.29
C PRO A 77 -18.53 -9.50 -0.94
N ALA A 78 -18.33 -10.82 -0.83
CA ALA A 78 -17.85 -11.46 0.38
C ALA A 78 -16.32 -11.38 0.55
N LEU A 79 -15.57 -11.11 -0.53
CA LEU A 79 -14.12 -11.06 -0.48
C LEU A 79 -13.63 -9.71 0.08
N PRO A 80 -12.56 -9.73 0.89
CA PRO A 80 -11.90 -8.50 1.30
C PRO A 80 -11.19 -7.86 0.11
N ALA A 81 -11.24 -6.53 0.07
CA ALA A 81 -10.43 -5.71 -0.82
C ALA A 81 -9.54 -4.79 0.03
N LEU A 82 -8.24 -4.82 -0.26
CA LEU A 82 -7.25 -3.88 0.26
C LEU A 82 -6.83 -2.97 -0.88
N CYS A 83 -7.00 -1.67 -0.72
CA CYS A 83 -6.78 -0.71 -1.79
C CYS A 83 -5.89 0.44 -1.33
N ARG A 84 -5.10 0.97 -2.26
CA ARG A 84 -4.34 2.21 -2.09
C ARG A 84 -5.16 3.39 -2.62
N ALA A 85 -5.17 4.47 -1.85
CA ALA A 85 -5.70 5.77 -2.30
C ALA A 85 -4.82 6.90 -1.75
N GLU A 86 -4.31 7.78 -2.61
CA GLU A 86 -3.51 8.94 -2.21
C GLU A 86 -4.37 10.13 -1.80
N THR A 87 -5.60 10.21 -2.33
CA THR A 87 -6.53 11.31 -2.02
C THR A 87 -7.65 10.88 -1.08
N ALA A 88 -8.08 11.81 -0.22
CA ALA A 88 -9.21 11.59 0.68
C ALA A 88 -10.52 11.37 -0.08
N GLU A 89 -10.67 11.99 -1.26
CA GLU A 89 -11.84 11.81 -2.13
C GLU A 89 -11.92 10.37 -2.65
N THR A 90 -10.84 9.86 -3.25
CA THR A 90 -10.77 8.46 -3.72
C THR A 90 -11.01 7.48 -2.57
N ALA A 91 -10.41 7.72 -1.41
CA ALA A 91 -10.61 6.88 -0.22
C ALA A 91 -12.08 6.90 0.24
N THR A 92 -12.73 8.07 0.27
CA THR A 92 -14.14 8.19 0.65
C THR A 92 -15.06 7.48 -0.33
N ASN A 93 -14.77 7.56 -1.64
CA ASN A 93 -15.49 6.83 -2.67
C ASN A 93 -15.34 5.32 -2.49
N MET A 94 -14.11 4.81 -2.33
CA MET A 94 -13.85 3.39 -2.05
C MET A 94 -14.61 2.89 -0.81
N ALA A 95 -14.61 3.69 0.26
CA ALA A 95 -15.30 3.38 1.50
C ALA A 95 -16.84 3.33 1.31
N SER A 96 -17.39 4.23 0.49
CA SER A 96 -18.81 4.27 0.15
C SER A 96 -19.27 3.04 -0.63
N PHE A 97 -18.37 2.40 -1.40
CA PHE A 97 -18.56 1.09 -2.01
C PHE A 97 -18.19 -0.09 -1.09
N GLY A 98 -18.03 0.16 0.22
CA GLY A 98 -17.79 -0.88 1.22
C GLY A 98 -16.36 -1.42 1.27
N THR A 99 -15.39 -0.77 0.63
CA THR A 99 -13.97 -1.13 0.79
C THR A 99 -13.50 -0.66 2.17
N ARG A 100 -13.12 -1.61 3.02
CA ARG A 100 -12.80 -1.31 4.44
C ARG A 100 -11.31 -1.10 4.70
N HIS A 101 -10.44 -1.67 3.88
CA HIS A 101 -9.00 -1.58 4.06
C HIS A 101 -8.41 -0.66 2.99
N ILE A 102 -8.36 0.63 3.29
CA ILE A 102 -7.83 1.66 2.38
C ILE A 102 -6.57 2.23 3.01
N ILE A 103 -5.48 2.24 2.25
CA ILE A 103 -4.18 2.71 2.70
C ILE A 103 -3.80 3.96 1.91
N ASN A 104 -3.62 5.07 2.62
CA ASN A 104 -2.90 6.21 2.08
C ASN A 104 -1.40 6.06 2.41
N PRO A 105 -0.55 5.85 1.39
CA PRO A 105 0.89 5.66 1.61
C PRO A 105 1.57 6.93 2.14
N PHE A 106 1.08 8.12 1.78
CA PHE A 106 1.66 9.38 2.23
C PHE A 106 1.39 9.59 3.73
N ASP A 107 0.16 9.34 4.17
CA ASP A 107 -0.19 9.43 5.59
C ASP A 107 0.56 8.38 6.41
N LYS A 108 0.67 7.14 5.90
CA LYS A 108 1.43 6.07 6.57
C LYS A 108 2.89 6.43 6.73
N PHE A 109 3.54 6.88 5.65
CA PHE A 109 4.94 7.28 5.70
C PHE A 109 5.15 8.49 6.61
N GLY A 110 4.29 9.52 6.52
CA GLY A 110 4.37 10.70 7.37
C GLY A 110 4.31 10.36 8.85
N ARG A 111 3.36 9.51 9.25
CA ARG A 111 3.24 9.05 10.65
C ARG A 111 4.45 8.25 11.11
N TYR A 112 5.00 7.39 10.24
CA TYR A 112 6.19 6.61 10.58
C TYR A 112 7.42 7.49 10.75
N LEU A 113 7.64 8.46 9.85
CA LEU A 113 8.74 9.41 10.00
C LEU A 113 8.57 10.26 11.26
N ALA A 114 7.37 10.80 11.49
CA ALA A 114 7.10 11.63 12.66
C ALA A 114 7.32 10.86 13.97
N LEU A 115 6.86 9.60 14.04
CA LEU A 115 7.13 8.70 15.17
C LEU A 115 8.63 8.42 15.33
N ALA A 116 9.34 8.16 14.22
CA ALA A 116 10.78 7.94 14.26
C ALA A 116 11.55 9.16 14.79
N LEU A 117 11.12 10.38 14.45
CA LEU A 117 11.73 11.63 14.90
C LEU A 117 11.43 11.97 16.36
N ASN A 118 10.18 11.76 16.79
CA ASN A 118 9.71 12.17 18.11
C ASN A 118 9.91 11.10 19.19
N ALA A 119 9.61 9.84 18.87
CA ALA A 119 9.75 8.69 19.77
C ALA A 119 10.50 7.52 19.09
N PRO A 120 11.82 7.66 18.88
CA PRO A 120 12.62 6.71 18.12
C PRO A 120 12.50 5.25 18.63
N ALA A 121 12.45 5.03 19.95
CA ALA A 121 12.30 3.69 20.54
C ALA A 121 10.91 3.06 20.26
N ALA A 122 9.85 3.87 20.20
CA ALA A 122 8.52 3.41 19.86
C ALA A 122 8.41 3.02 18.38
N TYR A 123 9.07 3.79 17.50
CA TYR A 123 9.21 3.42 16.09
C TYR A 123 9.96 2.10 15.91
N HIS A 124 11.05 1.88 16.66
CA HIS A 124 11.81 0.62 16.61
C HIS A 124 10.95 -0.59 17.03
N LEU A 125 10.15 -0.43 18.09
CA LEU A 125 9.17 -1.43 18.50
C LEU A 125 8.12 -1.70 17.41
N LEU A 126 7.62 -0.64 16.75
CA LEU A 126 6.68 -0.78 15.63
C LEU A 126 7.30 -1.58 14.48
N GLU A 127 8.55 -1.29 14.09
CA GLU A 127 9.26 -2.04 13.05
C GLU A 127 9.42 -3.52 13.42
N TRP A 128 9.75 -3.81 14.69
CA TRP A 128 9.86 -5.19 15.16
C TRP A 128 8.53 -5.93 15.13
N LEU A 129 7.44 -5.31 15.57
CA LEU A 129 6.11 -5.94 15.65
C LEU A 129 5.43 -6.10 14.29
N THR A 130 5.77 -5.24 13.31
CA THR A 130 5.16 -5.25 11.97
C THR A 130 6.04 -5.88 10.91
N GLY A 131 7.28 -6.22 11.24
CA GLY A 131 8.24 -6.88 10.36
C GLY A 131 7.80 -8.28 9.94
N VAL A 132 8.15 -8.65 8.71
CA VAL A 132 7.96 -10.02 8.22
C VAL A 132 8.80 -10.99 9.07
N PRO A 133 8.30 -12.19 9.42
CA PRO A 133 9.09 -13.16 10.17
C PRO A 133 10.48 -13.38 9.58
N GLY A 134 11.51 -13.35 10.43
CA GLY A 134 12.92 -13.46 10.01
C GLY A 134 13.56 -12.15 9.56
N THR A 135 12.82 -11.03 9.52
CA THR A 135 13.40 -9.70 9.31
C THR A 135 14.34 -9.35 10.46
N LEU A 136 15.59 -9.02 10.14
CA LEU A 136 16.51 -8.46 11.11
C LEU A 136 16.12 -7.00 11.39
N VAL A 137 15.81 -6.69 12.64
CA VAL A 137 15.57 -5.31 13.04
C VAL A 137 16.93 -4.61 13.17
N VAL A 138 17.15 -3.60 12.34
CA VAL A 138 18.39 -2.83 12.32
C VAL A 138 18.56 -2.10 13.67
N PRO A 139 19.79 -1.93 14.17
CA PRO A 139 20.02 -1.18 15.40
C PRO A 139 19.45 0.24 15.34
N HIS A 140 18.90 0.64 16.47
CA HIS A 140 18.31 1.94 16.70
C HIS A 140 19.26 3.10 16.32
N ARG A 141 18.75 4.10 15.60
CA ARG A 141 19.47 5.36 15.33
C ARG A 141 18.65 6.51 15.91
N ASP A 142 19.29 7.34 16.72
CA ASP A 142 18.69 8.58 17.21
C ASP A 142 18.75 9.64 16.11
N PRO A 143 17.60 10.11 15.59
CA PRO A 143 17.59 11.20 14.64
C PRO A 143 17.98 12.52 15.31
N PRO A 144 18.51 13.49 14.54
CA PRO A 144 18.81 14.81 15.06
C PRO A 144 17.53 15.48 15.58
N ARG A 145 17.63 16.12 16.75
CA ARG A 145 16.53 16.89 17.34
C ARG A 145 16.58 18.34 16.88
N GLY A 146 15.41 18.96 16.76
CA GLY A 146 15.29 20.38 16.47
C GLY A 146 14.32 20.67 15.33
N HIS A 147 14.56 21.80 14.69
CA HIS A 147 13.73 22.31 13.61
C HIS A 147 14.08 21.67 12.27
N TRP A 148 13.07 21.22 11.53
CA TRP A 148 13.21 20.57 10.23
C TRP A 148 12.77 21.50 9.09
N LEU A 149 13.47 21.42 7.97
CA LEU A 149 13.10 22.11 6.73
C LEU A 149 12.56 21.08 5.73
N LEU A 150 11.35 21.28 5.23
CA LEU A 150 10.72 20.40 4.26
C LEU A 150 10.77 21.01 2.86
N CYS A 151 11.78 20.61 2.08
CA CYS A 151 11.90 21.04 0.68
C CYS A 151 10.91 20.29 -0.22
N GLY A 152 9.72 20.88 -0.42
CA GLY A 152 8.73 20.42 -1.38
C GLY A 152 7.33 20.26 -0.78
N TYR A 153 6.39 21.09 -1.23
CA TYR A 153 5.05 21.20 -0.64
C TYR A 153 3.92 20.75 -1.59
N GLY A 154 4.15 19.63 -2.28
CA GLY A 154 3.13 18.93 -3.07
C GLY A 154 2.17 18.10 -2.20
N ARG A 155 1.43 17.17 -2.82
CA ARG A 155 0.49 16.27 -2.12
C ARG A 155 1.17 15.50 -0.97
N PHE A 156 2.33 14.90 -1.27
CA PHE A 156 3.16 14.22 -0.26
C PHE A 156 3.66 15.19 0.82
N GLY A 157 4.20 16.36 0.43
CA GLY A 157 4.72 17.35 1.38
C GLY A 157 3.67 17.86 2.37
N LYS A 158 2.43 18.07 1.93
CA LYS A 158 1.30 18.43 2.81
C LYS A 158 1.00 17.34 3.84
N ALA A 159 0.99 16.07 3.41
CA ALA A 159 0.81 14.94 4.32
C ALA A 159 1.96 14.85 5.34
N MET A 160 3.20 15.13 4.89
CA MET A 160 4.37 15.18 5.77
C MET A 160 4.28 16.27 6.83
N VAL A 161 3.97 17.52 6.45
CA VAL A 161 3.80 18.61 7.41
C VAL A 161 2.73 18.26 8.43
N SER A 162 1.56 17.79 7.95
CA SER A 162 0.47 17.42 8.84
C SER A 162 0.87 16.34 9.85
N ALA A 163 1.60 15.30 9.42
CA ALA A 163 2.06 14.24 10.32
C ALA A 163 3.13 14.71 11.31
N LEU A 164 4.07 15.56 10.87
CA LEU A 164 5.12 16.12 11.73
C LEU A 164 4.54 17.04 12.81
N GLU A 165 3.61 17.92 12.43
CA GLU A 165 2.92 18.82 13.36
C GLU A 165 2.10 18.05 14.41
N GLN A 166 1.42 16.97 14.01
CA GLN A 166 0.65 16.12 14.93
C GLN A 166 1.52 15.47 16.03
N GLU A 167 2.78 15.15 15.73
CA GLU A 167 3.74 14.59 16.67
C GLU A 167 4.60 15.67 17.36
N GLY A 168 4.28 16.96 17.16
CA GLY A 168 5.00 18.07 17.78
C GLY A 168 6.41 18.33 17.22
N VAL A 169 6.71 17.81 16.03
CA VAL A 169 7.98 18.08 15.35
C VAL A 169 7.91 19.45 14.69
N LEU A 170 8.86 20.34 15.05
CA LEU A 170 8.93 21.68 14.48
C LEU A 170 9.40 21.62 13.02
N VAL A 171 8.58 22.10 12.08
CA VAL A 171 8.86 22.08 10.65
C VAL A 171 8.56 23.42 9.98
N THR A 172 9.40 23.84 9.03
CA THR A 172 9.15 24.93 8.07
C THR A 172 9.23 24.38 6.66
N ILE A 173 8.43 24.93 5.76
CA ILE A 173 8.37 24.59 4.32
C ILE A 173 9.34 25.46 3.54
#